data_AF-A0A836GPF5-F1
#
_entry.id   AF-A0A836GPF5-F1
#
_cell.length_a   1.000
_cell.length_b   1.000
_cell.length_c   1.000
_cell.angle_alpha   90.00
_cell.angle_beta   90.00
_cell.angle_gamma   90.00
#
_symmetry.space_group_name_H-M   'P 1'
#
loop_
_entity.id
_entity.type
_entity.pdbx_description
1 polymer ?
#
loop_
_entity_poly.entity_id
_entity_poly.type
_entity_poly.pdbx_seq_one_letter_code
_entity_poly.pdbx_strand_id
1 'polypeptide(L)'
;MGLTAVERAVHYAARSPRFAAVTPNHLAYFRSVLNKPCSTSQRKGKMLTDAEAIRSFSADWMRQVQGVAPAVLMPTCATHVSEILKYC
;
A
#
# COMPACT_ATOMS: atom_id res chain seq x y z
N MET A 1 8.25 -20.46 -24.01
CA MET A 1 7.45 -20.03 -22.86
C MET A 1 7.55 -18.52 -22.77
N GLY A 2 6.43 -17.80 -22.71
CA GLY A 2 6.46 -16.34 -22.59
C GLY A 2 6.73 -15.91 -21.14
N LEU A 3 7.27 -14.71 -20.96
CA LEU A 3 7.43 -14.09 -19.64
C LEU A 3 6.09 -14.07 -18.90
N THR A 4 6.12 -14.28 -17.59
CA THR A 4 4.99 -14.06 -16.69
C THR A 4 4.64 -12.57 -16.61
N ALA A 5 3.45 -12.24 -16.09
CA ALA A 5 3.05 -10.86 -15.85
C ALA A 5 4.03 -10.12 -14.93
N VAL A 6 4.59 -10.82 -13.93
CA VAL A 6 5.62 -10.30 -13.02
C VAL A 6 6.90 -9.98 -13.79
N GLU A 7 7.41 -10.90 -14.59
CA GLU A 7 8.64 -10.70 -15.36
C GLU A 7 8.51 -9.56 -16.38
N ARG A 8 7.33 -9.40 -17.01
CA ARG A 8 7.05 -8.24 -17.86
C ARG A 8 7.01 -6.93 -17.06
N ALA A 9 6.37 -6.93 -15.88
CA ALA A 9 6.30 -5.73 -15.05
C ALA A 9 7.70 -5.29 -14.56
N VAL A 10 8.55 -6.23 -14.17
CA VAL A 10 9.94 -5.95 -13.75
C VAL A 10 10.77 -5.35 -14.89
N HIS A 11 10.53 -5.79 -16.13
CA HIS A 11 11.24 -5.27 -17.31
C HIS A 11 10.91 -3.79 -17.61
N TYR A 12 9.73 -3.29 -17.22
CA TYR A 12 9.29 -1.93 -17.55
C TYR A 12 9.19 -0.98 -16.34
N ALA A 13 9.16 -1.48 -15.11
CA ALA A 13 8.84 -0.68 -13.93
C ALA A 13 10.06 -0.43 -13.04
N ALA A 14 10.96 0.47 -13.47
CA ALA A 14 11.91 1.07 -12.54
C ALA A 14 11.18 2.06 -11.62
N ARG A 15 11.38 1.99 -10.30
CA ARG A 15 10.84 2.98 -9.37
C ARG A 15 11.39 4.36 -9.74
N SER A 16 10.50 5.32 -9.98
CA SER A 16 10.92 6.69 -10.25
C SER A 16 11.68 7.27 -9.05
N PRO A 17 12.89 7.83 -9.25
CA PRO A 17 13.68 8.40 -8.16
C PRO A 17 13.08 9.70 -7.59
N ARG A 18 12.04 10.25 -8.23
CA ARG A 18 11.33 11.44 -7.76
C ARG A 18 10.48 11.19 -6.50
N PHE A 19 10.23 9.93 -6.16
CA PHE A 19 9.43 9.56 -4.99
C PHE A 19 10.30 8.92 -3.91
N ALA A 20 10.17 9.39 -2.67
CA ALA A 20 10.85 8.82 -1.52
C ALA A 20 10.56 7.33 -1.36
N ALA A 21 11.56 6.53 -0.95
CA ALA A 21 11.37 5.13 -0.64
C ALA A 21 10.67 4.98 0.72
N VAL A 22 9.80 3.98 0.84
CA VAL A 22 9.12 3.70 2.12
C VAL A 22 10.16 3.16 3.12
N THR A 23 10.22 3.77 4.30
CA THR A 23 11.10 3.41 5.41
C THR A 23 10.27 2.82 6.55
N PRO A 24 10.90 2.12 7.52
CA PRO A 24 10.20 1.64 8.72
C PRO A 24 9.49 2.77 9.50
N ASN A 25 10.06 3.99 9.51
CA ASN A 25 9.47 5.15 10.17
C ASN A 25 8.14 5.56 9.51
N HIS A 26 8.07 5.53 8.17
CA HIS A 26 6.83 5.79 7.45
C HIS A 26 5.75 4.75 7.80
N LEU A 27 6.12 3.46 7.86
CA LEU A 27 5.20 2.39 8.24
C LEU A 27 4.70 2.54 9.69
N ALA A 28 5.59 2.92 10.61
CA ALA A 28 5.22 3.19 12.00
C ALA A 28 4.23 4.37 12.10
N TYR A 29 4.48 5.46 11.36
CA TYR A 29 3.57 6.59 11.28
C TYR A 29 2.19 6.16 10.78
N PHE A 30 2.10 5.48 9.64
CA PHE A 30 0.81 5.01 9.09
C PHE A 30 0.07 4.07 10.05
N ARG A 31 0.79 3.17 10.74
CA ARG A 31 0.20 2.31 11.77
C ARG A 31 -0.36 3.13 12.92
N SER A 32 0.32 4.19 13.35
CA SER A 32 -0.17 5.06 14.41
C SER A 32 -1.47 5.79 14.02
N VAL A 33 -1.57 6.29 12.79
CA VAL A 33 -2.78 6.91 12.24
C VAL A 33 -3.93 5.91 12.21
N LEU A 34 -3.71 4.72 11.65
CA LEU A 34 -4.77 3.70 11.51
C LEU A 34 -5.20 3.08 12.84
N ASN A 35 -4.37 3.13 13.88
CA ASN A 35 -4.71 2.66 15.22
C ASN A 35 -5.61 3.62 16.00
N LYS A 36 -5.71 4.89 15.56
CA LYS A 36 -6.69 5.82 16.11
C LYS A 36 -8.09 5.32 15.77
N PRO A 37 -9.05 5.34 16.72
CA PRO A 37 -10.45 5.08 16.39
C PRO A 37 -10.96 6.12 15.41
N CYS A 38 -11.68 5.68 14.38
CA CYS A 38 -12.34 6.60 13.47
C CYS A 38 -13.34 7.49 14.23
N SER A 39 -13.33 8.80 13.94
CA SER A 39 -14.22 9.79 14.59
C SER A 39 -15.71 9.44 14.47
N THR A 40 -16.14 8.85 13.34
CA THR A 40 -17.55 8.51 13.11
C THR A 40 -17.92 7.11 13.59
N SER A 41 -17.11 6.09 13.26
CA SER A 41 -17.48 4.69 13.46
C SER A 41 -16.81 4.02 14.66
N GLN A 42 -15.86 4.70 15.32
CA GLN A 42 -14.98 4.15 16.36
C GLN A 42 -14.15 2.93 15.91
N ARG A 43 -14.20 2.56 14.63
CA ARG A 43 -13.42 1.45 14.08
C ARG A 43 -12.00 1.91 13.74
N LYS A 44 -11.02 1.13 14.19
CA LYS A 44 -9.63 1.27 13.76
C LYS A 44 -9.48 0.83 12.30
N GLY A 45 -8.53 1.45 11.61
CA GLY A 45 -8.07 1.00 10.30
C GLY A 45 -7.23 -0.28 10.40
N LYS A 46 -6.80 -0.79 9.25
CA LYS A 46 -5.91 -1.94 9.15
C LYS A 46 -4.74 -1.63 8.24
N MET A 47 -3.57 -2.20 8.54
CA MET A 47 -2.41 -2.15 7.66
C MET A 47 -1.89 -3.57 7.44
N LEU A 48 -1.70 -3.95 6.18
CA LEU A 48 -1.05 -5.21 5.81
C LEU A 48 0.38 -4.89 5.40
N THR A 49 1.32 -5.69 5.90
CA THR A 49 2.75 -5.65 5.54
C THR A 49 3.27 -7.02 5.12
N ASP A 50 2.43 -8.06 5.25
CA ASP A 50 2.76 -9.42 4.84
C ASP A 50 2.61 -9.57 3.32
N ALA A 51 3.60 -10.20 2.69
CA ALA A 51 3.67 -10.31 1.23
C ALA A 51 2.52 -11.14 0.64
N GLU A 52 2.10 -12.21 1.31
CA GLU A 52 0.99 -13.07 0.86
C GLU A 52 -0.34 -12.32 0.96
N ALA A 53 -0.55 -11.58 2.06
CA ALA A 53 -1.74 -10.76 2.26
C ALA A 53 -1.82 -9.56 1.29
N ILE A 54 -0.70 -9.01 0.85
CA ILE A 54 -0.62 -7.87 -0.09
C ILE A 54 -0.80 -8.32 -1.54
N ARG A 55 -0.45 -9.57 -1.89
CA ARG A 55 -0.40 -10.04 -3.27
C ARG A 55 -1.71 -9.81 -4.04
N SER A 56 -2.86 -10.02 -3.39
CA SER A 56 -4.18 -9.81 -4.01
C SER A 56 -4.49 -8.35 -4.35
N PHE A 57 -3.88 -7.40 -3.64
CA PHE A 57 -4.04 -5.96 -3.91
C PHE A 57 -3.08 -5.45 -4.99
N SER A 58 -2.05 -6.24 -5.31
CA SER A 58 -0.98 -5.82 -6.21
C SER A 58 -1.19 -6.29 -7.65
N ALA A 59 -2.15 -7.17 -7.91
CA ALA A 59 -2.51 -7.62 -9.24
C ALA A 59 -3.77 -6.90 -9.74
N ASP A 60 -3.77 -6.47 -11.00
CA ASP A 60 -4.96 -5.92 -11.64
C ASP A 60 -6.02 -7.00 -11.89
N TRP A 61 -7.24 -6.57 -12.24
CA TRP A 61 -8.37 -7.47 -12.46
C TRP A 61 -8.11 -8.51 -13.57
N MET A 62 -7.41 -8.13 -14.64
CA MET A 62 -7.08 -9.02 -15.76
C MET A 62 -5.82 -9.87 -15.49
N ARG A 63 -5.12 -9.65 -14.37
CA ARG A 63 -3.84 -10.30 -14.00
C ARG A 63 -2.74 -10.13 -15.05
N GLN A 64 -2.78 -9.02 -15.78
CA GLN A 64 -1.77 -8.66 -16.78
C GLN A 64 -0.64 -7.84 -16.19
N VAL A 65 -0.92 -7.10 -15.12
CA VAL A 65 0.02 -6.22 -14.41
C VAL A 65 0.03 -6.58 -12.93
N GLN A 66 1.23 -6.76 -12.40
CA GLN A 66 1.44 -6.98 -10.97
C GLN A 66 2.49 -6.00 -10.44
N GLY A 67 2.06 -5.14 -9.52
CA GLY A 67 2.93 -4.23 -8.78
C GLY A 67 3.59 -4.89 -7.58
N VAL A 68 4.45 -4.13 -6.91
CA VAL A 68 5.03 -4.47 -5.61
C VAL A 68 4.84 -3.29 -4.68
N ALA A 69 4.15 -3.52 -3.56
CA ALA A 69 3.92 -2.52 -2.52
C ALA A 69 4.46 -3.02 -1.17
N PRO A 70 5.10 -2.16 -0.36
CA PRO A 70 5.61 -2.54 0.96
C PRO A 70 4.50 -2.66 2.01
N ALA A 71 3.34 -2.04 1.77
CA ALA A 71 2.19 -2.10 2.66
C ALA A 71 0.88 -1.75 1.92
N VAL A 72 -0.24 -2.23 2.47
CA VAL A 72 -1.60 -1.81 2.08
C VAL A 72 -2.25 -1.12 3.28
N LEU A 73 -2.68 0.13 3.09
CA LEU A 73 -3.37 0.93 4.11
C LEU A 73 -4.89 0.84 3.90
N MET A 74 -5.63 0.44 4.92
CA MET A 74 -7.10 0.35 4.90
C MET A 74 -7.70 1.30 5.94
N PRO A 75 -7.89 2.58 5.60
CA PRO A 75 -8.56 3.55 6.45
C PRO A 75 -10.06 3.26 6.54
N THR A 76 -10.69 3.67 7.63
CA THR A 76 -12.13 3.47 7.92
C THR A 76 -12.95 4.75 7.84
N CYS A 77 -12.30 5.92 7.71
CA CYS A 77 -12.97 7.19 7.45
C CYS A 77 -12.02 8.28 6.91
N ALA A 78 -12.62 9.41 6.54
CA ALA A 78 -11.96 10.55 5.92
C ALA A 78 -10.81 11.12 6.76
N THR A 79 -10.91 11.11 8.09
CA THR A 79 -9.83 11.60 8.96
C THR A 79 -8.55 10.80 8.80
N HIS A 80 -8.62 9.46 8.74
CA HIS A 80 -7.46 8.62 8.48
C HIS A 80 -6.86 8.92 7.09
N VAL A 81 -7.72 9.05 6.08
CA VAL A 81 -7.28 9.37 4.71
C VAL A 81 -6.55 10.71 4.68
N SER A 82 -7.10 11.74 5.34
CA SER A 82 -6.50 13.07 5.40
C SER A 82 -5.14 13.07 6.10
N GLU A 83 -5.00 12.38 7.24
CA GLU A 83 -3.72 12.29 7.97
C GLU A 83 -2.64 11.52 7.19
N ILE A 84 -3.03 10.49 6.43
CA ILE A 84 -2.12 9.73 5.56
C ILE A 84 -1.64 10.61 4.40
N LEU A 85 -2.56 11.26 3.68
CA LEU A 85 -2.22 12.06 2.50
C LEU A 85 -1.46 13.35 2.83
N LYS A 86 -1.61 13.90 4.05
CA LYS A 86 -0.76 15.02 4.51
C LYS A 86 0.68 14.62 4.78
N TYR A 87 0.92 13.34 5.07
CA TYR A 87 2.25 12.81 5.35
C TYR A 87 3.00 12.37 4.10
N CYS A 88 2.26 11.81 3.13
CA CYS A 88 2.77 11.49 1.80
C CYS A 88 3.14 12.75 1.01
#